data_AF-A0A0L7K5H1-F1
#
_entry.id   AF-A0A0L7K5H1-F1
#
_cell.length_a   1.000
_cell.length_b   1.000
_cell.length_c   1.000
_cell.angle_alpha   90.00
_cell.angle_beta   90.00
_cell.angle_gamma   90.00
#
_symmetry.space_group_name_H-M   'P 1'
#
loop_
_entity.id
_entity.type
_entity.pdbx_description
1 polymer ?
#
loop_
_entity_poly.entity_id
_entity_poly.type
_entity_poly.pdbx_seq_one_letter_code
_entity_poly.pdbx_strand_id
1 'polypeptide(L)'
;MFRNKIMNFAKKQLYHFTPYINIDVQKEDDKKNKNINSHFISFSLFAHTKCNCIYAADICVDELFLKKLKEGINHRDKHEHMQDSSNILEDKQHYMNGNYHTNDENIVPSYTQKDQQNNIITKHINNNLHDVDIYERLGFFISLKMINQIKGLSSVDTNYQWLPLLYMALATDTSVSKITLSIIKPYSITLIRLLRDFFNVVFKIEKVQKSPIHYSYLIQCVGIGYQNIFKKTF
;
A
#
# COMPACT_ATOMS: atom_id res chain seq x y z
N MET A 1 12.31 6.23 17.50
CA MET A 1 11.35 7.35 17.33
C MET A 1 10.45 7.16 16.11
N PHE A 2 10.99 6.86 14.93
CA PHE A 2 10.25 6.78 13.65
C PHE A 2 9.15 5.70 13.60
N ARG A 3 9.42 4.48 14.09
CA ARG A 3 8.43 3.38 14.14
C ARG A 3 7.14 3.80 14.86
N ASN A 4 7.26 4.50 15.99
CA ASN A 4 6.12 4.98 16.76
C ASN A 4 5.32 6.04 16.01
N LYS A 5 5.95 6.87 15.18
CA LYS A 5 5.26 7.89 14.38
C LYS A 5 4.39 7.26 13.29
N ILE A 6 4.98 6.37 12.49
CA ILE A 6 4.24 5.61 11.46
C ILE A 6 3.05 4.91 12.11
N MET A 7 3.29 4.19 13.22
CA MET A 7 2.26 3.46 13.94
C MET A 7 1.15 4.38 14.47
N ASN A 8 1.50 5.46 15.18
CA ASN A 8 0.51 6.37 15.75
C ASN A 8 -0.34 7.04 14.68
N PHE A 9 0.28 7.45 13.57
CA PHE A 9 -0.44 8.07 12.48
C PHE A 9 -1.33 7.05 11.75
N ALA A 10 -0.80 5.86 11.45
CA ALA A 10 -1.58 4.79 10.84
C ALA A 10 -2.79 4.42 11.70
N LYS A 11 -2.57 4.27 13.02
CA LYS A 11 -3.60 3.98 14.02
C LYS A 11 -4.66 5.09 14.07
N LYS A 12 -4.24 6.37 14.09
CA LYS A 12 -5.15 7.53 14.05
C LYS A 12 -6.06 7.48 12.82
N GLN A 13 -5.51 7.22 11.64
CA GLN A 13 -6.28 7.15 10.40
C GLN A 13 -7.25 5.96 10.38
N LEU A 14 -6.79 4.78 10.82
CA LEU A 14 -7.63 3.58 10.86
C LEU A 14 -8.74 3.68 11.91
N TYR A 15 -8.54 4.42 13.01
CA TYR A 15 -9.56 4.61 14.04
C TYR A 15 -10.83 5.29 13.53
N HIS A 16 -10.73 6.09 12.46
CA HIS A 16 -11.91 6.63 11.78
C HIS A 16 -12.75 5.53 11.10
N PHE A 17 -12.15 4.38 10.80
CA PHE A 17 -12.80 3.26 10.12
C PHE A 17 -13.23 2.14 11.08
N THR A 18 -12.41 1.81 12.08
CA THR A 18 -12.72 0.75 13.05
C THR A 18 -12.07 1.03 14.42
N PRO A 19 -12.77 0.80 15.53
CA PRO A 19 -12.18 0.93 16.87
C PRO A 19 -11.27 -0.25 17.24
N TYR A 20 -11.33 -1.36 16.50
CA TYR A 20 -10.61 -2.60 16.82
C TYR A 20 -9.27 -2.66 16.08
N ILE A 21 -8.28 -1.91 16.58
CA ILE A 21 -6.93 -1.85 16.00
C ILE A 21 -5.91 -2.23 17.06
N ASN A 22 -5.21 -3.34 16.83
CA ASN A 22 -4.02 -3.70 17.57
C ASN A 22 -2.79 -3.62 16.64
N ILE A 23 -1.72 -3.00 17.10
CA ILE A 23 -0.46 -2.91 16.36
C ILE A 23 0.65 -3.30 17.31
N ASP A 24 1.31 -4.42 17.02
CA ASP A 24 2.41 -4.94 17.81
C ASP A 24 3.75 -4.49 17.21
N VAL A 25 4.71 -4.17 18.08
CA VAL A 25 6.06 -3.80 17.66
C VAL A 25 7.00 -4.96 17.95
N GLN A 26 7.47 -5.61 16.90
CA GLN A 26 8.51 -6.62 17.03
C GLN A 26 9.86 -5.93 17.27
N LYS A 27 10.49 -6.25 18.40
CA LYS A 27 11.89 -5.90 18.68
C LYS A 27 12.76 -7.02 18.11
N GLU A 28 13.82 -6.66 17.41
CA GLU A 28 14.82 -7.65 16.99
C GLU A 28 15.49 -8.21 18.24
N ASP A 29 15.58 -9.54 18.34
CA ASP A 29 16.37 -10.19 19.37
C ASP A 29 17.86 -9.98 19.04
N ASP A 30 18.61 -9.34 19.93
CA ASP A 30 20.05 -9.01 19.79
C ASP A 30 20.98 -10.23 19.56
N LYS A 31 20.45 -11.45 19.42
CA LYS A 31 21.19 -12.72 19.49
C LYS A 31 21.52 -13.40 18.17
N LYS A 32 21.18 -12.86 16.99
CA LYS A 32 21.59 -13.48 15.71
C LYS A 32 22.15 -12.45 14.71
N ASN A 33 23.46 -12.58 14.46
CA ASN A 33 24.25 -11.93 13.40
C ASN A 33 24.41 -10.41 13.47
N LYS A 34 25.42 -9.96 14.23
CA LYS A 34 25.96 -8.58 14.25
C LYS A 34 26.54 -8.06 12.92
N ASN A 35 26.46 -8.82 11.82
CA ASN A 35 27.06 -8.46 10.52
C ASN A 35 26.06 -8.04 9.44
N ILE A 36 24.76 -7.99 9.73
CA ILE A 36 23.76 -7.53 8.75
C ILE A 36 23.33 -6.13 9.17
N ASN A 37 24.04 -5.13 8.67
CA ASN A 37 23.75 -3.72 8.88
C ASN A 37 22.60 -3.27 7.96
N SER A 38 21.48 -3.99 7.99
CA SER A 38 20.33 -3.69 7.13
C SER A 38 19.44 -2.66 7.81
N HIS A 39 19.63 -1.38 7.48
CA HIS A 39 18.79 -0.28 7.93
C HIS A 39 17.50 -0.22 7.11
N PHE A 40 16.57 -1.13 7.39
CA PHE A 40 15.21 -1.06 6.87
C PHE A 40 14.16 -1.08 7.98
N ILE A 41 13.01 -0.50 7.69
CA ILE A 41 11.81 -0.54 8.51
C ILE A 41 10.71 -1.16 7.67
N SER A 42 10.14 -2.27 8.12
CA SER A 42 8.91 -2.81 7.58
C SER A 42 7.73 -2.46 8.48
N PHE A 43 6.58 -2.26 7.87
CA PHE A 43 5.32 -2.12 8.58
C PHE A 43 4.23 -2.82 7.77
N SER A 44 3.53 -3.73 8.43
CA SER A 44 2.54 -4.63 7.83
C SER A 44 1.24 -4.52 8.59
N LEU A 45 0.15 -4.33 7.86
CA LEU A 45 -1.21 -4.27 8.40
C LEU A 45 -2.02 -5.44 7.86
N PHE A 46 -2.77 -6.08 8.76
CA PHE A 46 -3.69 -7.16 8.43
C PHE A 46 -5.11 -6.80 8.89
N ALA A 47 -6.10 -6.99 8.02
CA ALA A 47 -7.51 -6.81 8.36
C ALA A 47 -8.22 -8.13 8.25
N HIS A 48 -8.78 -8.54 9.37
CA HIS A 48 -9.59 -9.74 9.48
C HIS A 48 -11.06 -9.34 9.36
N THR A 49 -11.76 -9.96 8.42
CA THR A 49 -13.20 -9.78 8.27
C THR A 49 -13.97 -10.87 9.00
N LYS A 50 -15.25 -10.63 9.30
CA LYS A 50 -16.14 -11.64 9.89
C LYS A 50 -16.33 -12.88 9.00
N CYS A 51 -16.07 -12.75 7.71
CA CYS A 51 -16.18 -13.85 6.73
C CYS A 51 -14.88 -14.64 6.58
N ASN A 52 -13.94 -14.53 7.52
CA ASN A 52 -12.61 -15.16 7.47
C ASN A 52 -11.75 -14.77 6.26
N CYS A 53 -12.07 -13.67 5.56
CA CYS A 53 -11.18 -13.08 4.57
C CYS A 53 -10.15 -12.21 5.29
N ILE A 54 -8.89 -12.31 4.85
CA ILE A 54 -7.76 -11.53 5.35
C ILE A 54 -7.23 -10.66 4.22
N TYR A 55 -7.00 -9.40 4.53
CA TYR A 55 -6.34 -8.44 3.63
C TYR A 55 -5.04 -7.98 4.28
N ALA A 56 -4.01 -7.80 3.47
CA ALA A 56 -2.71 -7.36 3.90
C ALA A 56 -2.26 -6.11 3.14
N ALA A 57 -1.64 -5.18 3.86
CA ALA A 57 -0.97 -4.04 3.26
C ALA A 57 0.40 -3.87 3.93
N ASP A 58 1.44 -3.97 3.11
CA ASP A 58 2.81 -3.83 3.57
C ASP A 58 3.48 -2.57 3.00
N ILE A 59 4.42 -2.05 3.77
CA ILE A 59 5.41 -1.06 3.35
C ILE A 59 6.78 -1.45 3.91
N CYS A 60 7.80 -1.35 3.05
CA CYS A 60 9.20 -1.52 3.43
C CYS A 60 9.95 -0.25 3.04
N VAL A 61 10.69 0.31 3.99
CA VAL A 61 11.40 1.58 3.87
C VAL A 61 12.86 1.31 4.17
N ASP A 62 13.72 1.44 3.16
CA ASP A 62 15.17 1.43 3.31
C ASP A 62 15.74 2.85 3.20
N GLU A 63 17.05 2.98 3.46
CA GLU A 63 17.74 4.27 3.39
C GLU A 63 17.72 4.86 1.97
N LEU A 64 17.81 4.02 0.94
CA LEU A 64 17.78 4.45 -0.47
C LEU A 64 16.42 5.06 -0.82
N PHE A 65 15.33 4.44 -0.39
CA PHE A 65 13.96 4.90 -0.58
C PHE A 65 13.74 6.24 0.14
N LEU A 66 14.22 6.38 1.38
CA LEU A 66 14.17 7.65 2.11
C LEU A 66 14.95 8.75 1.40
N LYS A 67 16.15 8.45 0.88
CA LYS A 67 16.95 9.42 0.13
C LYS A 67 16.22 9.90 -1.13
N LYS A 68 15.64 8.98 -1.91
CA LYS A 68 14.83 9.30 -3.10
C LYS A 68 13.61 10.16 -2.74
N LEU A 69 12.93 9.86 -1.64
CA LEU A 69 11.79 10.66 -1.18
C LEU A 69 12.21 12.08 -0.81
N LYS A 70 13.33 12.25 -0.10
CA LYS A 70 13.86 13.57 0.26
C LYS A 70 14.31 14.37 -0.95
N GLU A 71 14.97 13.72 -1.92
CA GLU A 71 15.38 14.35 -3.19
C GLU A 71 14.18 14.83 -4.00
N GLY A 72 13.10 14.03 -4.07
CA GLY A 72 11.86 14.40 -4.76
C GLY A 72 11.11 15.58 -4.12
N ILE A 73 11.19 15.75 -2.80
CA ILE A 73 10.57 16.88 -2.10
C ILE A 73 11.41 18.15 -2.29
N ASN A 74 12.73 18.06 -2.15
CA ASN A 74 13.65 19.19 -2.37
C ASN A 74 13.61 19.74 -3.81
N HIS A 75 13.25 18.90 -4.79
CA HIS A 75 13.05 19.34 -6.18
C HIS A 75 11.73 20.08 -6.41
N ARG A 76 10.70 19.83 -5.58
CA ARG A 76 9.44 20.59 -5.62
C ARG A 76 9.59 21.97 -5.02
N ASP A 77 10.32 22.10 -3.91
CA ASP A 77 10.55 23.40 -3.25
C ASP A 77 11.38 24.37 -4.12
N LYS A 78 12.18 23.85 -5.07
CA LYS A 78 12.93 24.69 -6.03
C LYS A 78 12.12 25.08 -7.26
N HIS A 79 11.06 24.34 -7.60
CA HIS A 79 10.24 24.59 -8.78
C HIS A 79 9.08 25.55 -8.55
N GLU A 80 8.79 25.94 -7.30
CA GLU A 80 7.81 27.00 -7.02
C GLU A 80 8.31 28.41 -7.39
N HIS A 81 9.56 28.57 -7.84
CA HIS A 81 10.14 29.87 -8.20
C HIS A 81 10.37 30.14 -9.70
N MET A 82 10.08 29.21 -10.62
CA MET A 82 10.09 29.49 -12.07
C MET A 82 8.99 28.68 -12.80
N GLN A 83 8.15 29.41 -13.53
CA GLN A 83 6.92 28.94 -14.20
C GLN A 83 7.07 27.77 -15.18
N ASP A 84 5.98 27.00 -15.24
CA ASP A 84 5.35 26.27 -16.36
C ASP A 84 6.23 25.59 -17.40
N SER A 85 6.18 24.25 -17.44
CA SER A 85 6.06 23.42 -18.65
C SER A 85 5.83 21.94 -18.28
N SER A 86 4.79 21.38 -18.87
CA SER A 86 4.25 20.02 -18.73
C SER A 86 5.23 18.86 -19.01
N ASN A 87 5.22 17.78 -18.20
CA ASN A 87 4.75 16.45 -18.61
C ASN A 87 5.02 15.29 -17.63
N ILE A 88 3.93 14.56 -17.33
CA ILE A 88 3.79 13.09 -17.14
C ILE A 88 4.31 12.43 -15.85
N LEU A 89 3.38 12.18 -14.92
CA LEU A 89 3.03 10.80 -14.53
C LEU A 89 1.52 10.76 -14.21
N GLU A 90 0.74 10.16 -15.10
CA GLU A 90 -0.70 9.98 -14.94
C GLU A 90 -1.00 8.85 -13.94
N ASP A 91 -1.80 9.17 -12.92
CA ASP A 91 -3.01 8.40 -12.60
C ASP A 91 -3.97 9.34 -11.85
N LYS A 92 -4.91 9.91 -12.61
CA LYS A 92 -5.96 10.84 -12.15
C LYS A 92 -7.12 10.07 -11.54
N GLN A 93 -7.66 10.49 -10.39
CA GLN A 93 -9.10 10.73 -10.19
C GLN A 93 -9.35 11.86 -9.17
N HIS A 94 -10.28 12.75 -9.56
CA HIS A 94 -10.66 14.04 -9.00
C HIS A 94 -11.52 13.99 -7.73
N TYR A 95 -11.47 15.04 -6.89
CA TYR A 95 -12.62 15.87 -6.48
C TYR A 95 -12.17 17.30 -6.11
N MET A 96 -13.09 18.24 -6.29
CA MET A 96 -12.95 19.69 -6.46
C MET A 96 -12.75 20.53 -5.18
N ASN A 97 -11.92 21.56 -5.35
CA ASN A 97 -12.08 23.01 -5.08
C ASN A 97 -12.66 23.54 -3.75
N GLY A 98 -11.99 24.59 -3.24
CA GLY A 98 -12.46 25.44 -2.14
C GLY A 98 -11.44 26.55 -1.81
N ASN A 99 -11.48 27.64 -2.59
CA ASN A 99 -10.79 28.91 -2.38
C ASN A 99 -11.03 29.50 -0.98
N TYR A 100 -10.00 30.07 -0.35
CA TYR A 100 -10.08 31.37 0.35
C TYR A 100 -8.76 32.13 0.24
N HIS A 101 -8.85 33.31 -0.38
CA HIS A 101 -7.92 34.44 -0.24
C HIS A 101 -7.89 34.91 1.21
N THR A 102 -6.72 35.37 1.68
CA THR A 102 -6.56 36.73 2.22
C THR A 102 -5.08 37.09 2.33
N ASN A 103 -4.82 38.36 2.03
CA ASN A 103 -3.54 39.06 2.03
C ASN A 103 -3.04 39.30 3.46
N ASP A 104 -1.72 39.51 3.65
CA ASP A 104 -1.18 40.82 4.03
C ASP A 104 0.31 40.77 4.43
N GLU A 105 1.07 41.62 3.72
CA GLU A 105 2.11 42.56 4.17
C GLU A 105 3.25 42.14 5.13
N ASN A 106 4.43 42.01 4.51
CA ASN A 106 5.69 42.72 4.82
C ASN A 106 5.97 43.18 6.26
N ILE A 107 6.91 42.52 6.95
CA ILE A 107 7.90 43.20 7.81
C ILE A 107 9.23 42.41 7.79
N VAL A 108 10.30 43.04 7.29
CA VAL A 108 11.70 42.65 7.55
C VAL A 108 12.19 43.42 8.79
N PRO A 109 12.96 42.78 9.70
CA PRO A 109 14.13 43.49 10.19
C PRO A 109 15.40 42.62 10.24
N SER A 110 16.47 43.24 9.75
CA SER A 110 17.86 42.83 9.71
C SER A 110 18.47 42.67 11.10
N TYR A 111 19.27 41.61 11.37
CA TYR A 111 20.36 41.63 12.36
C TYR A 111 21.50 40.64 12.01
N THR A 112 22.68 41.01 12.49
CA THR A 112 24.05 40.65 12.08
C THR A 112 24.63 39.47 12.87
N GLN A 113 25.40 38.60 12.19
CA GLN A 113 26.52 37.75 12.67
C GLN A 113 26.35 37.07 14.05
N LYS A 114 25.46 36.07 14.12
CA LYS A 114 25.54 34.92 15.07
C LYS A 114 25.30 33.58 14.35
N ASP A 115 25.72 33.48 13.09
CA ASP A 115 25.06 32.58 12.14
C ASP A 115 25.74 31.22 11.90
N GLN A 116 26.89 30.90 12.50
CA GLN A 116 27.52 29.61 12.20
C GLN A 116 27.01 28.45 13.08
N GLN A 117 26.65 28.70 14.34
CA GLN A 117 26.17 27.65 15.25
C GLN A 117 24.64 27.49 15.19
N ASN A 118 23.92 28.58 14.92
CA ASN A 118 22.47 28.55 14.68
C ASN A 118 22.13 27.89 13.35
N ASN A 119 22.95 28.02 12.29
CA ASN A 119 22.67 27.38 11.01
C ASN A 119 22.74 25.84 11.06
N ILE A 120 23.60 25.25 11.90
CA ILE A 120 23.67 23.79 12.06
C ILE A 120 22.43 23.29 12.81
N ILE A 121 22.03 23.99 13.88
CA ILE A 121 20.84 23.64 14.68
C ILE A 121 19.56 23.80 13.85
N THR A 122 19.40 24.91 13.13
CA THR A 122 18.23 25.18 12.27
C THR A 122 18.16 24.19 11.10
N LYS A 123 19.31 23.82 10.49
CA LYS A 123 19.35 22.79 9.44
C LYS A 123 19.03 21.39 9.99
N HIS A 124 19.46 21.08 11.20
CA HIS A 124 19.15 19.81 11.86
C HIS A 124 17.68 19.73 12.31
N ILE A 125 17.08 20.84 12.73
CA ILE A 125 15.66 20.96 13.09
C ILE A 125 14.79 20.86 11.83
N ASN A 126 15.13 21.57 10.75
CA ASN A 126 14.39 21.50 9.48
C ASN A 126 14.45 20.10 8.86
N ASN A 127 15.62 19.45 8.90
CA ASN A 127 15.76 18.06 8.45
C ASN A 127 14.94 17.10 9.32
N ASN A 128 14.95 17.28 10.64
CA ASN A 128 14.14 16.47 11.55
C ASN A 128 12.64 16.66 11.30
N LEU A 129 12.18 17.91 11.10
CA LEU A 129 10.77 18.23 10.81
C LEU A 129 10.31 17.61 9.50
N HIS A 130 11.12 17.74 8.44
CA HIS A 130 10.86 17.11 7.15
C HIS A 130 10.82 15.57 7.25
N ASP A 131 11.70 14.99 8.07
CA ASP A 131 11.71 13.55 8.32
C ASP A 131 10.47 13.10 9.12
N VAL A 132 10.02 13.89 10.11
CA VAL A 132 8.75 13.65 10.81
C VAL A 132 7.60 13.51 9.82
N ASP A 133 7.49 14.46 8.89
CA ASP A 133 6.40 14.52 7.92
C ASP A 133 6.42 13.34 6.96
N ILE A 134 7.61 12.87 6.54
CA ILE A 134 7.75 11.68 5.70
C ILE A 134 7.15 10.45 6.39
N TYR A 135 7.48 10.22 7.67
CA TYR A 135 6.98 9.04 8.38
C TYR A 135 5.48 9.10 8.66
N GLU A 136 4.93 10.29 8.90
CA GLU A 136 3.48 10.47 9.01
C GLU A 136 2.77 10.21 7.68
N ARG A 137 3.32 10.71 6.57
CA ARG A 137 2.83 10.40 5.22
C ARG A 137 2.90 8.90 4.93
N LEU A 138 3.96 8.20 5.31
CA LEU A 138 4.06 6.74 5.18
C LEU A 138 2.95 6.03 5.97
N GLY A 139 2.70 6.47 7.20
CA GLY A 139 1.58 5.98 8.02
C GLY A 139 0.21 6.26 7.38
N PHE A 140 0.04 7.41 6.73
CA PHE A 140 -1.17 7.71 5.96
C PHE A 140 -1.33 6.77 4.75
N PHE A 141 -0.27 6.62 3.95
CA PHE A 141 -0.31 5.83 2.72
C PHE A 141 -0.63 4.37 2.97
N ILE A 142 -0.06 3.76 4.00
CA ILE A 142 -0.34 2.36 4.31
C ILE A 142 -1.79 2.18 4.82
N SER A 143 -2.30 3.10 5.63
CA SER A 143 -3.72 3.08 6.04
C SER A 143 -4.66 3.25 4.84
N LEU A 144 -4.35 4.16 3.93
CA LEU A 144 -5.13 4.35 2.70
C LEU A 144 -5.06 3.11 1.80
N LYS A 145 -3.89 2.52 1.62
CA LYS A 145 -3.69 1.25 0.89
C LYS A 145 -4.57 0.15 1.48
N MET A 146 -4.62 0.07 2.81
CA MET A 146 -5.44 -0.92 3.52
C MET A 146 -6.93 -0.70 3.31
N ILE A 147 -7.41 0.53 3.48
CA ILE A 147 -8.81 0.89 3.24
C ILE A 147 -9.22 0.60 1.79
N ASN A 148 -8.34 0.88 0.83
CA ASN A 148 -8.59 0.58 -0.58
C ASN A 148 -8.72 -0.92 -0.86
N GLN A 149 -7.94 -1.77 -0.17
CA GLN A 149 -8.13 -3.23 -0.26
C GLN A 149 -9.52 -3.65 0.25
N ILE A 150 -9.96 -3.08 1.37
CA ILE A 150 -11.24 -3.44 2.01
C ILE A 150 -12.44 -2.88 1.24
N LYS A 151 -12.32 -1.68 0.65
CA LYS A 151 -13.43 -0.96 -0.02
C LYS A 151 -14.10 -1.76 -1.14
N GLY A 152 -13.34 -2.62 -1.82
CA GLY A 152 -13.86 -3.45 -2.91
C GLY A 152 -14.73 -4.62 -2.47
N LEU A 153 -14.69 -5.01 -1.19
CA LEU A 153 -15.36 -6.20 -0.64
C LEU A 153 -15.13 -7.44 -1.54
N SER A 154 -13.89 -7.66 -1.96
CA SER A 154 -13.49 -8.87 -2.68
C SER A 154 -13.41 -10.05 -1.71
N SER A 155 -13.45 -11.28 -2.20
CA SER A 155 -13.20 -12.45 -1.34
C SER A 155 -11.71 -12.64 -1.07
N VAL A 156 -10.85 -12.00 -1.87
CA VAL A 156 -9.40 -12.20 -1.92
C VAL A 156 -8.70 -10.85 -1.99
N ASP A 157 -7.55 -10.76 -1.34
CA ASP A 157 -6.62 -9.65 -1.48
C ASP A 157 -6.16 -9.47 -2.94
N THR A 158 -6.03 -8.21 -3.36
CA THR A 158 -5.60 -7.84 -4.72
C THR A 158 -4.16 -8.26 -5.04
N ASN A 159 -3.28 -8.47 -4.06
CA ASN A 159 -1.90 -8.90 -4.30
C ASN A 159 -1.77 -10.43 -4.46
N TYR A 160 -2.73 -11.18 -3.90
CA TYR A 160 -2.67 -12.64 -3.83
C TYR A 160 -3.72 -13.31 -4.70
N GLN A 161 -4.31 -12.62 -5.69
CA GLN A 161 -5.35 -13.18 -6.55
C GLN A 161 -4.88 -14.42 -7.33
N TRP A 162 -3.59 -14.50 -7.63
CA TRP A 162 -3.00 -15.63 -8.37
C TRP A 162 -3.16 -16.96 -7.63
N LEU A 163 -3.09 -16.94 -6.30
CA LEU A 163 -3.08 -18.14 -5.48
C LEU A 163 -4.43 -18.89 -5.48
N PRO A 164 -5.57 -18.25 -5.17
CA PRO A 164 -6.86 -18.92 -5.29
C PRO A 164 -7.19 -19.27 -6.73
N LEU A 165 -6.83 -18.46 -7.73
CA LEU A 165 -7.05 -18.81 -9.14
C LEU A 165 -6.34 -20.12 -9.51
N LEU A 166 -5.09 -20.29 -9.06
CA LEU A 166 -4.34 -21.53 -9.24
C LEU A 166 -4.99 -22.69 -8.49
N TYR A 167 -5.36 -22.52 -7.22
CA TYR A 167 -6.00 -23.58 -6.45
C TYR A 167 -7.36 -23.98 -7.00
N MET A 168 -8.15 -23.04 -7.53
CA MET A 168 -9.41 -23.35 -8.19
C MET A 168 -9.21 -24.19 -9.46
N ALA A 169 -8.16 -23.93 -10.24
CA ALA A 169 -7.84 -24.74 -11.42
C ALA A 169 -7.37 -26.15 -11.03
N LEU A 170 -6.65 -26.29 -9.92
CA LEU A 170 -6.15 -27.58 -9.42
C LEU A 170 -7.18 -28.35 -8.55
N ALA A 171 -8.31 -27.73 -8.20
CA ALA A 171 -9.35 -28.32 -7.37
C ALA A 171 -10.00 -29.55 -8.03
N THR A 172 -10.94 -30.20 -7.33
CA THR A 172 -11.67 -31.34 -7.88
C THR A 172 -12.50 -30.95 -9.10
N ASP A 173 -12.60 -31.88 -10.04
CA ASP A 173 -13.40 -31.80 -11.26
C ASP A 173 -14.91 -31.96 -11.00
N THR A 174 -15.29 -32.44 -9.81
CA THR A 174 -16.68 -32.65 -9.41
C THR A 174 -17.41 -31.38 -8.98
N SER A 175 -16.69 -30.31 -8.63
CA SER A 175 -17.29 -29.12 -8.01
C SER A 175 -16.89 -27.82 -8.72
N VAL A 176 -17.85 -26.89 -8.81
CA VAL A 176 -17.59 -25.56 -9.35
C VAL A 176 -17.05 -24.67 -8.23
N SER A 177 -15.80 -24.25 -8.37
CA SER A 177 -15.20 -23.24 -7.50
C SER A 177 -15.66 -21.85 -7.91
N LYS A 178 -15.95 -20.98 -6.94
CA LYS A 178 -16.44 -19.61 -7.18
C LYS A 178 -15.68 -18.62 -6.31
N ILE A 179 -15.21 -17.51 -6.91
CA ILE A 179 -14.61 -16.39 -6.19
C ILE A 179 -15.18 -15.06 -6.68
N THR A 180 -15.26 -14.09 -5.78
CA THR A 180 -15.66 -12.71 -6.13
C THR A 180 -14.47 -11.78 -6.01
N LEU A 181 -14.13 -11.06 -7.08
CA LEU A 181 -13.07 -10.06 -7.10
C LEU A 181 -13.66 -8.68 -7.37
N SER A 182 -13.12 -7.62 -6.76
CA SER A 182 -13.54 -6.24 -7.04
C SER A 182 -12.87 -5.71 -8.31
N ILE A 183 -11.57 -5.98 -8.43
CA ILE A 183 -10.74 -5.66 -9.59
C ILE A 183 -9.99 -6.92 -10.02
N ILE A 184 -9.87 -7.14 -11.32
CA ILE A 184 -9.03 -8.21 -11.87
C ILE A 184 -7.72 -7.56 -12.30
N LYS A 185 -6.60 -7.97 -11.69
CA LYS A 185 -5.28 -7.44 -12.07
C LYS A 185 -4.80 -8.05 -13.39
N PRO A 186 -3.96 -7.34 -14.17
CA PRO A 186 -3.42 -7.85 -15.43
C PRO A 186 -2.70 -9.19 -15.28
N TYR A 187 -1.94 -9.37 -14.18
CA TYR A 187 -1.25 -10.63 -13.91
C TYR A 187 -2.23 -11.81 -13.74
N SER A 188 -3.40 -11.58 -13.15
CA SER A 188 -4.44 -12.60 -12.97
C SER A 188 -5.04 -13.01 -14.31
N ILE A 189 -5.21 -12.07 -15.25
CA ILE A 189 -5.68 -12.36 -16.61
C ILE A 189 -4.67 -13.23 -17.35
N THR A 190 -3.39 -12.89 -17.25
CA THR A 190 -2.31 -13.71 -17.84
C THR A 190 -2.30 -15.11 -17.23
N LEU A 191 -2.43 -15.24 -15.91
CA LEU A 191 -2.52 -16.55 -15.25
C LEU A 191 -3.72 -17.35 -15.74
N ILE A 192 -4.91 -16.75 -15.85
CA ILE A 192 -6.11 -17.44 -16.36
C ILE A 192 -5.88 -17.96 -17.78
N ARG A 193 -5.21 -17.20 -18.65
CA ARG A 193 -4.84 -17.64 -20.00
C ARG A 193 -3.88 -18.82 -19.96
N LEU A 194 -2.83 -18.76 -19.13
CA LEU A 194 -1.88 -19.86 -18.94
C LEU A 194 -2.58 -21.12 -18.42
N LEU A 195 -3.47 -21.00 -17.43
CA LEU A 195 -4.21 -22.13 -16.88
C LEU A 195 -5.12 -22.78 -17.93
N ARG A 196 -5.72 -21.98 -18.81
CA ARG A 196 -6.46 -22.49 -19.96
C ARG A 196 -5.53 -23.20 -20.95
N ASP A 197 -4.40 -22.62 -21.29
CA ASP A 197 -3.54 -23.17 -22.34
C ASP A 197 -2.78 -24.45 -21.88
N PHE A 198 -2.41 -24.55 -20.59
CA PHE A 198 -1.69 -25.71 -20.04
C PHE A 198 -2.61 -26.80 -19.47
N PHE A 199 -3.68 -26.42 -18.77
CA PHE A 199 -4.57 -27.36 -18.08
C PHE A 199 -5.94 -27.49 -18.74
N ASN A 200 -6.21 -26.75 -19.81
CA ASN A 200 -7.50 -26.68 -20.48
C ASN A 200 -8.66 -26.27 -19.56
N VAL A 201 -8.37 -25.50 -18.50
CA VAL A 201 -9.38 -25.01 -17.55
C VAL A 201 -10.06 -23.77 -18.11
N VAL A 202 -11.40 -23.80 -18.15
CA VAL A 202 -12.22 -22.67 -18.61
C VAL A 202 -12.74 -21.89 -17.41
N PHE A 203 -12.40 -20.60 -17.37
CA PHE A 203 -12.91 -19.66 -16.38
C PHE A 203 -14.09 -18.87 -16.94
N LYS A 204 -15.25 -18.98 -16.30
CA LYS A 204 -16.42 -18.13 -16.56
C LYS A 204 -16.31 -16.88 -15.72
N ILE A 205 -16.26 -15.71 -16.36
CA ILE A 205 -16.11 -14.40 -15.70
C ILE A 205 -17.38 -13.59 -15.94
N GLU A 206 -18.13 -13.31 -14.89
CA GLU A 206 -19.36 -12.52 -14.93
C GLU A 206 -19.17 -11.20 -14.17
N LYS A 207 -19.59 -10.09 -14.78
CA LYS A 207 -19.60 -8.79 -14.12
C LYS A 207 -20.91 -8.63 -13.34
N VAL A 208 -20.82 -8.60 -12.02
CA VAL A 208 -21.94 -8.44 -11.09
C VAL A 208 -21.93 -7.01 -10.54
N GLN A 209 -22.99 -6.25 -10.82
CA GLN A 209 -23.18 -4.91 -10.26
C GLN A 209 -23.65 -5.02 -8.80
N LYS A 210 -22.89 -4.48 -7.86
CA LYS A 210 -23.29 -4.40 -6.44
C LYS A 210 -23.96 -3.07 -6.11
N SER A 211 -23.58 -2.00 -6.80
CA SER A 211 -24.21 -0.67 -6.69
C SER A 211 -24.00 0.13 -7.99
N PRO A 212 -24.59 1.33 -8.15
CA PRO A 212 -24.42 2.14 -9.36
C PRO A 212 -22.95 2.46 -9.68
N ILE A 213 -22.09 2.47 -8.65
CA ILE A 213 -20.68 2.85 -8.74
C ILE A 213 -19.76 1.63 -8.58
N HIS A 214 -20.22 0.58 -7.88
CA HIS A 214 -19.40 -0.57 -7.54
C HIS A 214 -19.78 -1.82 -8.34
N TYR A 215 -18.80 -2.31 -9.10
CA TYR A 215 -18.86 -3.58 -9.81
C TYR A 215 -17.97 -4.60 -9.11
N SER A 216 -18.33 -5.87 -9.24
CA SER A 216 -17.53 -7.02 -8.85
C SER A 216 -17.54 -8.04 -9.97
N TYR A 217 -16.54 -8.90 -10.00
CA TYR A 217 -16.39 -9.98 -10.97
C TYR A 217 -16.55 -11.30 -10.23
N LEU A 218 -17.57 -12.07 -10.63
CA LEU A 218 -17.75 -13.44 -10.21
C LEU A 218 -16.99 -14.33 -11.18
N ILE A 219 -15.97 -15.02 -10.67
CA ILE A 219 -15.15 -15.95 -11.44
C ILE A 219 -15.49 -17.36 -10.99
N GLN A 220 -15.80 -18.22 -11.95
CA GLN A 220 -16.16 -19.61 -11.72
C GLN A 220 -15.32 -20.52 -12.61
N CYS A 221 -14.87 -21.65 -12.09
CA CYS A 221 -14.26 -22.70 -12.89
C CYS A 221 -14.48 -24.07 -12.24
N VAL A 222 -14.33 -25.11 -13.05
CA VAL A 222 -14.22 -26.50 -12.60
C VAL A 222 -12.75 -26.86 -12.67
N GLY A 223 -12.21 -27.45 -11.59
CA GLY A 223 -10.80 -27.82 -11.53
C GLY A 223 -10.49 -29.09 -12.33
N ILE A 224 -9.21 -29.42 -12.46
CA ILE A 224 -8.75 -30.63 -13.20
C ILE A 224 -8.71 -31.90 -12.34
N GLY A 225 -8.98 -31.82 -11.04
CA GLY A 225 -8.84 -32.95 -10.12
C GLY A 225 -7.39 -33.31 -9.81
N TYR A 226 -6.51 -32.31 -9.66
CA TYR A 226 -5.09 -32.59 -9.40
C TYR A 226 -4.92 -33.29 -8.04
N GLN A 227 -4.26 -34.46 -8.06
CA GLN A 227 -3.90 -35.20 -6.86
C GLN A 227 -2.40 -35.16 -6.65
N ASN A 228 -1.99 -34.99 -5.40
CA ASN A 228 -0.57 -34.98 -5.05
C ASN A 228 0.03 -36.39 -5.19
N ILE A 229 0.68 -36.65 -6.32
CA ILE A 229 1.40 -37.88 -6.64
C ILE A 229 2.51 -38.25 -5.65
N PHE A 230 3.03 -37.29 -4.89
CA PHE A 230 4.08 -37.54 -3.88
C PHE A 230 3.53 -37.94 -2.51
N LYS A 231 2.21 -37.90 -2.31
CA LYS A 231 1.59 -38.32 -1.05
C LYS A 231 1.49 -39.85 -1.02
N LYS A 232 2.29 -40.49 -0.17
CA LYS A 232 2.14 -41.93 0.12
C LYS A 232 0.80 -42.15 0.84
N THR A 233 -0.09 -42.90 0.21
CA THR A 233 -1.28 -43.48 0.84
C THR A 233 -0.88 -44.84 1.42
N PHE A 234 -1.00 -44.98 2.74
CA PHE A 234 -0.88 -46.26 3.46
C PHE A 234 -2.24 -46.93 3.53
#